data_AF-Q4TEV4-F1
#
_entry.id   AF-Q4TEV4-F1
#
_cell.length_a   1.000
_cell.length_b   1.000
_cell.length_c   1.000
_cell.angle_alpha   90.00
_cell.angle_beta   90.00
_cell.angle_gamma   90.00
#
_symmetry.space_group_name_H-M   'P 1'
#
loop_
_entity.id
_entity.type
_entity.pdbx_description
1 polymer ?
#
loop_
_entity_poly.entity_id
_entity_poly.type
_entity_poly.pdbx_seq_one_letter_code
_entity_poly.pdbx_strand_id
1 'polypeptide(L)'
;LTGYYDNAAKHKTSSDQEKTLQDAVIKTIGSFANTLPVYQRSEVMLFIMGKIPVPGIYPALGSPNAGFEGSGMIQVMLLKSLLQVSERYESTNLLTALPSSFLEPLLSFTLMEEPEIRLLVLSILTSLIDRHHNAARLSDVSVTFDVSDLELKDDACCRQDNLFIRKVGKALSDPTLTSAPLELGLVSVQHAQRLYRHVYLACREESSGRSHYRALVTLLAVLGVELANEEVLVDLIRLVLALQELALSNQEGLSTFNRCGLHAVCATFLHLLSQLGPPPELQQHITQVIALRQKDAPHLLPDHVFSEEPRYGEQVSG
;
A
#
# COMPACT_ATOMS: atom_id res chain seq x y z
N LEU A 1 -16.01 0.09 22.17
CA LEU A 1 -16.81 0.21 23.40
C LEU A 1 -18.12 -0.54 23.14
N THR A 2 -18.33 -1.63 23.85
CA THR A 2 -19.37 -2.62 23.59
C THR A 2 -20.76 -2.11 23.98
N GLY A 3 -21.68 -2.05 23.03
CA GLY A 3 -23.10 -1.83 23.31
C GLY A 3 -23.70 -3.09 23.94
N TYR A 4 -23.95 -3.05 25.25
CA TYR A 4 -25.23 -3.43 25.86
C TYR A 4 -25.17 -3.20 27.38
N TYR A 5 -25.64 -2.03 27.82
CA TYR A 5 -26.28 -1.86 29.13
C TYR A 5 -27.24 -0.68 29.02
N ASP A 6 -28.54 -0.96 28.88
CA ASP A 6 -29.46 -0.57 29.95
C ASP A 6 -30.81 -1.29 29.86
N ASN A 7 -31.19 -1.90 30.98
CA ASN A 7 -32.51 -2.51 31.24
C ASN A 7 -33.57 -1.41 31.52
N ALA A 8 -33.56 -0.35 30.72
CA ALA A 8 -34.56 0.70 30.74
C ALA A 8 -34.66 1.26 29.32
N ALA A 9 -35.70 0.83 28.59
CA ALA A 9 -36.00 1.39 27.27
C ALA A 9 -36.15 2.92 27.37
N LYS A 10 -35.18 3.67 26.82
CA LYS A 10 -35.30 5.05 26.31
C LYS A 10 -33.95 5.58 25.79
N HIS A 11 -33.47 5.02 24.69
CA HIS A 11 -32.67 5.65 23.62
C HIS A 11 -31.83 4.57 22.93
N LYS A 12 -32.35 4.03 21.82
CA LYS A 12 -31.47 3.39 20.84
C LYS A 12 -30.63 4.51 20.23
N THR A 13 -29.32 4.52 20.48
CA THR A 13 -28.40 5.31 19.67
C THR A 13 -28.54 4.87 18.23
N SER A 14 -28.85 5.80 17.32
CA SER A 14 -28.92 5.48 15.90
C SER A 14 -27.52 5.08 15.42
N SER A 15 -27.44 4.14 14.47
CA SER A 15 -26.19 3.78 13.78
C SER A 15 -25.45 5.03 13.27
N ASP A 16 -26.18 6.05 12.83
CA ASP A 16 -25.62 7.32 12.38
C ASP A 16 -24.96 8.14 13.50
N GLN A 17 -25.52 8.09 14.71
CA GLN A 17 -24.95 8.77 15.87
C GLN A 17 -23.64 8.10 16.30
N GLU A 18 -23.59 6.77 16.21
CA GLU A 18 -22.39 6.00 16.51
C GLU A 18 -21.29 6.27 15.47
N LYS A 19 -21.62 6.30 14.18
CA LYS A 19 -20.68 6.67 13.12
C LYS A 19 -20.14 8.10 13.29
N THR A 20 -21.02 9.05 13.62
CA THR A 20 -20.64 10.45 13.89
C THR A 20 -19.66 10.53 15.06
N LEU A 21 -19.91 9.76 16.13
CA LEU A 21 -19.01 9.69 17.29
C LEU A 21 -17.66 9.09 16.91
N GLN A 22 -17.64 7.99 16.16
CA GLN A 22 -16.40 7.36 15.68
C GLN A 22 -15.58 8.35 14.83
N ASP A 23 -16.20 9.03 13.88
CA ASP A 23 -15.54 10.02 13.03
C ASP A 23 -14.99 11.20 13.85
N ALA A 24 -15.73 11.66 14.87
CA ALA A 24 -15.27 12.71 15.77
C ALA A 24 -14.05 12.27 16.59
N VAL A 25 -14.05 11.03 17.10
CA VAL A 25 -12.91 10.45 17.83
C VAL A 25 -11.68 10.34 16.93
N ILE A 26 -11.84 9.78 15.73
CA ILE A 26 -10.77 9.63 14.73
C ILE A 26 -10.13 10.99 14.41
N LYS A 27 -10.96 12.00 14.10
CA LYS A 27 -10.47 13.37 13.82
C LYS A 27 -9.77 14.01 15.00
N THR A 28 -10.26 13.78 16.22
CA THR A 28 -9.66 14.32 17.45
C THR A 28 -8.27 13.73 17.69
N ILE A 29 -8.12 12.42 17.51
CA ILE A 29 -6.82 11.73 17.63
C ILE A 29 -5.83 12.26 16.59
N GLY A 30 -6.25 12.40 15.33
CA GLY A 30 -5.43 12.99 14.26
C GLY A 30 -5.02 14.43 14.56
N SER A 31 -5.96 15.27 14.98
CA SER A 31 -5.68 16.66 15.35
C SER A 31 -4.73 16.75 16.54
N PHE A 32 -4.90 15.91 17.56
CA PHE A 32 -3.99 15.85 18.69
C PHE A 32 -2.58 15.46 18.23
N ALA A 33 -2.44 14.38 17.46
CA ALA A 33 -1.13 13.92 16.99
C ALA A 33 -0.42 14.98 16.12
N ASN A 34 -1.16 15.73 15.30
CA ASN A 34 -0.61 16.80 14.48
C ASN A 34 -0.04 17.99 15.29
N THR A 35 -0.36 18.11 16.58
CA THR A 35 0.28 19.11 17.47
C THR A 35 1.61 18.64 18.05
N LEU A 36 1.93 17.35 17.91
CA LEU A 36 3.11 16.74 18.49
C LEU A 36 4.29 16.76 17.51
N PRO A 37 5.53 16.83 18.00
CA PRO A 37 6.72 16.56 17.20
C PRO A 37 6.72 15.16 16.58
N VAL A 38 7.44 14.98 15.47
CA VAL A 38 7.49 13.73 14.69
C VAL A 38 7.80 12.49 15.55
N TYR A 39 8.75 12.59 16.50
CA TYR A 39 9.11 11.45 17.36
C TYR A 39 7.98 11.00 18.30
N GLN A 40 7.15 11.94 18.79
CA GLN A 40 5.99 11.59 19.60
C GLN A 40 4.85 11.06 18.74
N ARG A 41 4.74 11.55 17.50
CA ARG A 41 3.78 11.01 16.54
C ARG A 41 4.06 9.55 16.23
N SER A 42 5.33 9.15 16.06
CA SER A 42 5.68 7.74 15.85
C SER A 42 5.35 6.87 17.07
N GLU A 43 5.50 7.38 18.30
CA GLU A 43 5.03 6.71 19.51
C GLU A 43 3.51 6.54 19.54
N VAL A 44 2.75 7.56 19.12
CA VAL A 44 1.28 7.46 18.99
C VAL A 44 0.90 6.40 17.95
N MET A 45 1.59 6.34 16.82
CA MET A 45 1.36 5.31 15.79
C MET A 45 1.64 3.90 16.33
N LEU A 46 2.78 3.71 17.01
CA LEU A 46 3.13 2.46 17.70
C LEU A 46 2.10 2.06 18.76
N PHE A 47 1.62 3.04 19.53
CA PHE A 47 0.60 2.82 20.55
C PHE A 47 -0.73 2.35 19.93
N ILE A 48 -1.22 3.05 18.90
CA ILE A 48 -2.45 2.66 18.20
C ILE A 48 -2.28 1.25 17.63
N MET A 49 -1.15 0.99 16.95
CA MET A 49 -0.84 -0.30 16.35
C MET A 49 -0.85 -1.44 17.38
N GLY A 50 -0.27 -1.21 18.56
CA GLY A 50 -0.27 -2.16 19.67
C GLY A 50 -1.64 -2.38 20.33
N LYS A 51 -2.67 -1.61 19.97
CA LYS A 51 -4.05 -1.76 20.45
C LYS A 51 -4.98 -2.40 19.43
N ILE A 52 -4.55 -2.56 18.17
CA ILE A 52 -5.37 -3.20 17.14
C ILE A 52 -5.52 -4.70 17.48
N PRO A 53 -6.74 -5.21 17.67
CA PRO A 53 -6.95 -6.63 17.89
C PRO A 53 -6.39 -7.44 16.72
N VAL A 54 -5.54 -8.43 16.99
CA VAL A 54 -5.04 -9.35 15.96
C VAL A 54 -5.83 -10.66 16.07
N PRO A 55 -6.47 -11.14 14.98
CA PRO A 55 -7.19 -12.41 14.99
C PRO A 55 -6.27 -13.54 15.46
N GLY A 56 -6.72 -14.32 16.45
CA GLY A 56 -6.00 -15.49 16.97
C GLY A 56 -4.92 -15.23 18.04
N ILE A 57 -4.44 -13.99 18.23
CA ILE A 57 -3.38 -13.67 19.22
C ILE A 57 -3.95 -13.12 20.53
N TYR A 58 -5.04 -12.36 20.48
CA TYR A 58 -5.67 -11.77 21.66
C TYR A 58 -7.15 -12.16 21.78
N PRO A 59 -7.48 -13.37 22.30
CA PRO A 59 -8.87 -13.73 22.62
C PRO A 59 -9.46 -12.89 23.77
N ALA A 60 -8.62 -12.15 24.51
CA ALA A 60 -8.94 -11.63 25.85
C ALA A 60 -9.48 -10.18 25.90
N LEU A 61 -9.48 -9.43 24.79
CA LEU A 61 -10.09 -8.09 24.73
C LEU A 61 -11.53 -8.11 24.22
N GLY A 62 -12.02 -9.27 23.79
CA GLY A 62 -13.44 -9.55 23.66
C GLY A 62 -13.93 -10.24 24.94
N SER A 63 -15.03 -9.76 25.52
CA SER A 63 -15.89 -10.67 26.28
C SER A 63 -16.17 -11.90 25.40
N PRO A 64 -16.31 -13.13 25.93
CA PRO A 64 -16.75 -14.29 25.13
C PRO A 64 -18.09 -14.04 24.40
N ASN A 65 -18.78 -12.93 24.70
CA ASN A 65 -20.00 -12.45 24.07
C ASN A 65 -19.82 -11.24 23.12
N ALA A 66 -18.62 -10.67 22.98
CA ALA A 66 -18.34 -9.66 21.96
C ALA A 66 -17.99 -10.39 20.65
N GLY A 67 -18.99 -10.59 19.80
CA GLY A 67 -18.85 -11.34 18.55
C GLY A 67 -17.73 -10.81 17.64
N PHE A 68 -17.37 -11.62 16.65
CA PHE A 68 -16.41 -11.32 15.58
C PHE A 68 -16.58 -9.90 14.98
N GLU A 69 -17.83 -9.44 14.85
CA GLU A 69 -18.21 -8.11 14.36
C GLU A 69 -17.70 -6.95 15.26
N GLY A 70 -17.72 -7.13 16.58
CA GLY A 70 -17.24 -6.12 17.53
C GLY A 70 -15.72 -5.93 17.48
N SER A 71 -14.98 -6.99 17.11
CA SER A 71 -13.54 -6.92 16.86
C SER A 71 -13.25 -6.17 15.56
N GLY A 72 -14.02 -6.43 14.49
CA GLY A 72 -13.87 -5.77 13.20
C GLY A 72 -14.07 -4.24 13.26
N MET A 73 -15.13 -3.78 13.94
CA MET A 73 -15.38 -2.34 14.10
C MET A 73 -14.23 -1.62 14.83
N ILE A 74 -13.66 -2.25 15.86
CA ILE A 74 -12.53 -1.69 16.60
C ILE A 74 -11.28 -1.66 15.72
N GLN A 75 -11.01 -2.72 14.95
CA GLN A 75 -9.90 -2.75 13.99
C GLN A 75 -10.01 -1.61 12.99
N VAL A 76 -11.18 -1.44 12.36
CA VAL A 76 -11.46 -0.38 11.40
C VAL A 76 -11.29 1.01 12.04
N MET A 77 -11.83 1.23 13.24
CA MET A 77 -11.73 2.52 13.95
C MET A 77 -10.27 2.86 14.29
N LEU A 78 -9.49 1.89 14.76
CA LEU A 78 -8.08 2.09 15.10
C LEU A 78 -7.22 2.28 13.85
N LEU A 79 -7.48 1.57 12.76
CA LEU A 79 -6.80 1.77 11.48
C LEU A 79 -7.12 3.13 10.87
N LYS A 80 -8.38 3.59 10.93
CA LYS A 80 -8.75 4.96 10.52
C LYS A 80 -8.06 6.03 11.39
N SER A 81 -7.94 5.77 12.69
CA SER A 81 -7.17 6.64 13.59
C SER A 81 -5.68 6.65 13.23
N LEU A 82 -5.11 5.49 12.91
CA LEU A 82 -3.70 5.36 12.49
C LEU A 82 -3.43 6.11 11.18
N LEU A 83 -4.34 6.00 10.20
CA LEU A 83 -4.28 6.75 8.95
C LEU A 83 -4.30 8.27 9.19
N GLN A 84 -5.19 8.76 10.06
CA GLN A 84 -5.24 10.17 10.42
C GLN A 84 -3.94 10.67 11.08
N VAL A 85 -3.25 9.82 11.83
CA VAL A 85 -1.95 10.18 12.42
C VAL A 85 -0.83 10.16 11.36
N SER A 86 -0.94 9.32 10.33
CA SER A 86 0.07 9.16 9.27
C SER A 86 0.01 10.24 8.17
N GLU A 87 -1.16 10.85 7.91
CA GLU A 87 -1.40 11.79 6.78
C GLU A 87 -0.41 12.97 6.67
N ARG A 88 0.32 13.31 7.74
CA ARG A 88 1.32 14.40 7.77
C ARG A 88 2.65 13.97 8.36
N TYR A 89 2.96 12.68 8.30
CA TYR A 89 4.14 12.13 8.95
C TYR A 89 5.39 12.36 8.09
N GLU A 90 6.12 13.45 8.38
CA GLU A 90 7.36 13.79 7.70
C GLU A 90 8.53 12.97 8.28
N SER A 91 8.82 11.81 7.67
CA SER A 91 10.03 11.04 8.00
C SER A 91 11.13 11.27 6.98
N THR A 92 12.34 11.57 7.46
CA THR A 92 13.51 11.77 6.60
C THR A 92 13.98 10.47 5.95
N ASN A 93 13.88 9.35 6.67
CA ASN A 93 14.26 8.01 6.22
C ASN A 93 13.21 6.97 6.65
N LEU A 94 12.34 6.56 5.72
CA LEU A 94 11.26 5.60 5.96
C LEU A 94 11.75 4.30 6.63
N LEU A 95 12.87 3.75 6.14
CA LEU A 95 13.44 2.47 6.57
C LEU A 95 14.14 2.53 7.94
N THR A 96 14.47 3.72 8.44
CA THR A 96 14.97 3.91 9.81
C THR A 96 13.92 4.50 10.75
N ALA A 97 12.84 5.08 10.22
CA ALA A 97 11.80 5.76 10.99
C ALA A 97 10.70 4.81 11.50
N LEU A 98 10.51 3.65 10.87
CA LEU A 98 9.50 2.67 11.26
C LEU A 98 10.17 1.39 11.79
N PRO A 99 10.04 1.08 13.09
CA PRO A 99 10.54 -0.18 13.65
C PRO A 99 9.89 -1.41 12.99
N SER A 100 10.60 -2.53 12.92
CA SER A 100 10.04 -3.81 12.44
C SER A 100 8.77 -4.21 13.21
N SER A 101 8.72 -3.88 14.52
CA SER A 101 7.56 -4.12 15.38
C SER A 101 6.30 -3.34 14.97
N PHE A 102 6.44 -2.30 14.14
CA PHE A 102 5.34 -1.58 13.53
C PHE A 102 5.02 -2.12 12.14
N LEU A 103 6.05 -2.22 11.28
CA LEU A 103 5.86 -2.52 9.86
C LEU A 103 5.36 -3.95 9.62
N GLU A 104 5.90 -4.94 10.34
CA GLU A 104 5.54 -6.35 10.12
C GLU A 104 4.07 -6.65 10.49
N PRO A 105 3.57 -6.20 11.67
CA PRO A 105 2.14 -6.27 11.94
C PRO A 105 1.31 -5.48 10.93
N LEU A 106 1.76 -4.31 10.46
CA LEU A 106 0.97 -3.51 9.51
C LEU A 106 0.83 -4.24 8.17
N LEU A 107 1.94 -4.82 7.68
CA LEU A 107 1.94 -5.62 6.47
C LEU A 107 1.06 -6.86 6.60
N SER A 108 0.97 -7.52 7.75
CA SER A 108 0.09 -8.69 7.90
C SER A 108 -1.39 -8.33 7.71
N PHE A 109 -1.82 -7.11 8.08
CA PHE A 109 -3.19 -6.66 7.83
C PHE A 109 -3.51 -6.46 6.33
N THR A 110 -2.53 -6.41 5.42
CA THR A 110 -2.80 -6.40 3.97
C THR A 110 -3.37 -7.73 3.47
N LEU A 111 -3.29 -8.80 4.28
CA LEU A 111 -3.72 -10.16 3.94
C LEU A 111 -4.95 -10.60 4.77
N MET A 112 -5.65 -9.64 5.37
CA MET A 112 -6.88 -9.90 6.11
C MET A 112 -8.04 -10.18 5.16
N GLU A 113 -8.96 -11.04 5.57
CA GLU A 113 -10.16 -11.38 4.79
C GLU A 113 -11.05 -10.16 4.52
N GLU A 114 -11.13 -9.22 5.47
CA GLU A 114 -11.96 -8.01 5.38
C GLU A 114 -11.38 -6.99 4.38
N PRO A 115 -12.09 -6.69 3.26
CA PRO A 115 -11.60 -5.78 2.23
C PRO A 115 -11.39 -4.34 2.73
N GLU A 116 -12.21 -3.84 3.66
CA GLU A 116 -12.06 -2.48 4.20
C GLU A 116 -10.73 -2.34 4.96
N ILE A 117 -10.35 -3.35 5.75
CA ILE A 117 -9.08 -3.37 6.49
C ILE A 117 -7.90 -3.30 5.52
N ARG A 118 -7.90 -4.14 4.46
CA ARG A 118 -6.82 -4.12 3.46
C ARG A 118 -6.67 -2.74 2.81
N LEU A 119 -7.77 -2.08 2.46
CA LEU A 119 -7.75 -0.72 1.88
C LEU A 119 -7.16 0.32 2.83
N LEU A 120 -7.56 0.28 4.10
CA LEU A 120 -7.04 1.21 5.10
C LEU A 120 -5.52 1.03 5.25
N VAL A 121 -5.05 -0.20 5.27
CA VAL A 121 -3.61 -0.50 5.40
C VAL A 121 -2.83 -0.03 4.18
N LEU A 122 -3.33 -0.29 2.96
CA LEU A 122 -2.70 0.22 1.73
C LEU A 122 -2.63 1.76 1.74
N SER A 123 -3.67 2.43 2.28
CA SER A 123 -3.71 3.88 2.43
C SER A 123 -2.71 4.38 3.48
N ILE A 124 -2.58 3.69 4.62
CA ILE A 124 -1.59 4.00 5.66
C ILE A 124 -0.17 3.85 5.11
N LEU A 125 0.11 2.75 4.40
CA LEU A 125 1.41 2.50 3.77
C LEU A 125 1.73 3.61 2.76
N THR A 126 0.78 3.95 1.89
CA THR A 126 0.94 5.05 0.92
C THR A 126 1.23 6.35 1.65
N SER A 127 0.44 6.70 2.67
CA SER A 127 0.61 7.93 3.47
C SER A 127 1.96 8.00 4.17
N LEU A 128 2.50 6.88 4.63
CA LEU A 128 3.80 6.81 5.29
C LEU A 128 4.97 7.00 4.32
N ILE A 129 4.81 6.55 3.08
CA ILE A 129 5.85 6.59 2.04
C ILE A 129 5.81 7.92 1.26
N ASP A 130 4.62 8.47 1.07
CA ASP A 130 4.36 9.64 0.23
C ASP A 130 4.78 10.96 0.90
N ARG A 131 6.07 11.27 0.85
CA ARG A 131 6.64 12.47 1.49
C ARG A 131 6.29 13.75 0.75
N HIS A 132 6.19 13.70 -0.57
CA HIS A 132 5.88 14.86 -1.40
C HIS A 132 4.38 14.98 -1.75
N HIS A 133 3.52 14.19 -1.09
CA HIS A 133 2.07 14.21 -1.32
C HIS A 133 1.68 13.96 -2.79
N ASN A 134 2.46 13.13 -3.49
CA ASN A 134 2.25 12.72 -4.88
C ASN A 134 1.00 11.83 -5.03
N ALA A 135 0.55 11.14 -3.97
CA ALA A 135 -0.64 10.28 -4.02
C ALA A 135 -1.90 11.04 -4.47
N ALA A 136 -2.04 12.32 -4.09
CA ALA A 136 -3.17 13.15 -4.50
C ALA A 136 -3.14 13.53 -5.99
N ARG A 137 -1.96 13.52 -6.62
CA ARG A 137 -1.79 13.72 -8.07
C ARG A 137 -1.96 12.41 -8.84
N LEU A 138 -1.80 11.29 -8.13
CA LEU A 138 -1.92 9.92 -8.62
C LEU A 138 -3.32 9.30 -8.37
N SER A 139 -4.30 10.08 -7.89
CA SER A 139 -5.67 9.57 -7.67
C SER A 139 -6.47 9.42 -8.97
N ASP A 140 -6.14 10.20 -10.00
CA ASP A 140 -6.78 10.17 -11.32
C ASP A 140 -5.97 9.38 -12.35
N VAL A 141 -5.19 8.38 -11.92
CA VAL A 141 -4.26 7.66 -12.78
C VAL A 141 -4.98 6.91 -13.90
N SER A 142 -4.98 7.57 -15.05
CA SER A 142 -5.19 7.01 -16.37
C SER A 142 -3.86 6.54 -16.96
N VAL A 143 -3.91 5.73 -18.01
CA VAL A 143 -2.68 5.32 -18.72
C VAL A 143 -1.91 6.51 -19.29
N THR A 144 -2.56 7.66 -19.43
CA THR A 144 -2.02 8.90 -19.99
C THR A 144 -1.38 9.83 -18.96
N PHE A 145 -1.14 9.37 -17.73
CA PHE A 145 -0.47 10.18 -16.73
C PHE A 145 0.91 10.66 -17.21
N ASP A 146 1.14 11.99 -17.14
CA ASP A 146 2.41 12.63 -17.47
C ASP A 146 3.23 12.81 -16.19
N VAL A 147 4.43 12.25 -16.15
CA VAL A 147 5.32 12.31 -14.97
C VAL A 147 5.79 13.74 -14.69
N SER A 148 5.64 14.66 -15.64
CA SER A 148 5.93 16.08 -15.48
C SER A 148 5.12 16.76 -14.36
N ASP A 149 3.95 16.20 -13.99
CA ASP A 149 3.09 16.74 -12.94
C ASP A 149 3.49 16.26 -11.52
N LEU A 150 4.43 15.31 -11.41
CA LEU A 150 4.91 14.80 -10.13
C LEU A 150 6.03 15.64 -9.55
N GLU A 151 6.02 15.79 -8.23
CA GLU A 151 7.19 16.29 -7.51
C GLU A 151 8.18 15.14 -7.38
N LEU A 152 9.08 15.08 -8.35
CA LEU A 152 10.23 14.19 -8.33
C LEU A 152 11.27 14.73 -7.35
N LYS A 153 11.99 13.80 -6.73
CA LYS A 153 13.05 14.12 -5.80
C LYS A 153 14.25 14.73 -6.56
N ASP A 154 14.44 16.05 -6.47
CA ASP A 154 15.62 16.74 -7.05
C ASP A 154 16.94 16.31 -6.37
N ASP A 155 16.86 15.85 -5.12
CA ASP A 155 17.98 15.26 -4.41
C ASP A 155 18.06 13.77 -4.72
N ALA A 156 19.11 13.36 -5.44
CA ALA A 156 19.57 11.98 -5.45
C ALA A 156 19.42 11.41 -4.02
N CYS A 157 18.71 10.28 -3.88
CA CYS A 157 18.37 9.64 -2.61
C CYS A 157 19.43 9.90 -1.54
N CYS A 158 19.04 10.30 -0.31
CA CYS A 158 19.93 11.03 0.60
C CYS A 158 21.30 10.36 0.59
N ARG A 159 22.41 11.11 0.53
CA ARG A 159 23.75 10.53 0.29
C ARG A 159 24.03 9.32 1.20
N GLN A 160 23.38 9.24 2.37
CA GLN A 160 23.34 8.08 3.25
C GLN A 160 22.62 6.85 2.66
N ASP A 161 21.39 6.94 2.14
CA ASP A 161 20.65 5.82 1.50
C ASP A 161 21.43 5.22 0.31
N ASN A 162 21.98 6.07 -0.56
CA ASN A 162 22.77 5.63 -1.71
C ASN A 162 24.12 5.00 -1.32
N LEU A 163 24.84 5.56 -0.34
CA LEU A 163 26.09 4.94 0.16
C LEU A 163 25.82 3.67 0.94
N PHE A 164 24.70 3.59 1.64
CA PHE A 164 24.31 2.46 2.48
C PHE A 164 23.91 1.25 1.66
N ILE A 165 23.05 1.45 0.65
CA ILE A 165 22.62 0.39 -0.27
C ILE A 165 23.81 -0.12 -1.10
N ARG A 166 24.65 0.77 -1.65
CA ARG A 166 25.88 0.38 -2.35
C ARG A 166 26.86 -0.40 -1.47
N LYS A 167 26.91 -0.12 -0.16
CA LYS A 167 27.79 -0.82 0.79
C LYS A 167 27.24 -2.20 1.17
N VAL A 168 25.92 -2.38 1.19
CA VAL A 168 25.25 -3.68 1.37
C VAL A 168 25.36 -4.54 0.10
N GLY A 169 25.12 -3.98 -1.08
CA GLY A 169 25.28 -4.67 -2.36
C GLY A 169 26.71 -5.18 -2.59
N LYS A 170 27.73 -4.38 -2.21
CA LYS A 170 29.13 -4.82 -2.25
C LYS A 170 29.47 -5.90 -1.21
N ALA A 171 28.92 -5.81 0.00
CA ALA A 171 29.17 -6.79 1.07
C ALA A 171 28.56 -8.17 0.78
N LEU A 172 27.46 -8.22 0.03
CA LEU A 172 26.87 -9.49 -0.45
C LEU A 172 27.68 -10.14 -1.58
N SER A 173 28.51 -9.37 -2.29
CA SER A 173 29.37 -9.86 -3.38
C SER A 173 30.80 -10.25 -2.96
N ASP A 174 31.24 -9.86 -1.76
CA ASP A 174 32.58 -10.16 -1.24
C ASP A 174 32.50 -10.77 0.17
N PRO A 175 32.69 -12.10 0.33
CA PRO A 175 32.56 -12.79 1.61
C PRO A 175 33.68 -12.48 2.62
N THR A 176 34.65 -11.61 2.30
CA THR A 176 35.81 -11.32 3.16
C THR A 176 35.67 -10.07 4.04
N LEU A 177 34.62 -9.26 3.87
CA LEU A 177 34.41 -7.98 4.59
C LEU A 177 33.41 -8.13 5.76
N THR A 178 33.82 -8.79 6.86
CA THR A 178 32.94 -9.19 7.98
C THR A 178 33.11 -8.40 9.30
N SER A 179 33.48 -7.12 9.32
CA SER A 179 33.76 -6.43 10.60
C SER A 179 33.33 -4.96 10.78
N ALA A 180 32.22 -4.53 10.19
CA ALA A 180 31.56 -3.26 10.56
C ALA A 180 30.02 -3.43 10.54
N PRO A 181 29.24 -2.67 11.33
CA PRO A 181 27.84 -3.02 11.63
C PRO A 181 26.96 -2.95 10.37
N LEU A 182 26.76 -4.12 9.76
CA LEU A 182 25.92 -4.38 8.59
C LEU A 182 24.42 -4.48 8.97
N GLU A 183 24.09 -4.46 10.26
CA GLU A 183 22.73 -4.71 10.76
C GLU A 183 21.71 -3.72 10.21
N LEU A 184 22.02 -2.42 10.20
CA LEU A 184 21.06 -1.43 9.72
C LEU A 184 20.79 -1.59 8.21
N GLY A 185 21.85 -1.93 7.43
CA GLY A 185 21.81 -2.15 5.99
C GLY A 185 20.91 -3.31 5.59
N LEU A 186 21.15 -4.45 6.23
CA LEU A 186 20.35 -5.67 6.04
C LEU A 186 18.89 -5.48 6.43
N VAL A 187 18.62 -4.74 7.50
CA VAL A 187 17.25 -4.48 7.99
C VAL A 187 16.43 -3.71 6.95
N SER A 188 17.01 -2.68 6.32
CA SER A 188 16.32 -1.87 5.31
C SER A 188 15.96 -2.68 4.04
N VAL A 189 16.87 -3.54 3.58
CA VAL A 189 16.66 -4.43 2.44
C VAL A 189 15.59 -5.48 2.77
N GLN A 190 15.60 -6.01 4.00
CA GLN A 190 14.54 -6.91 4.47
C GLN A 190 13.18 -6.23 4.51
N HIS A 191 13.09 -4.96 4.93
CA HIS A 191 11.83 -4.22 4.94
C HIS A 191 11.27 -3.99 3.54
N ALA A 192 12.12 -3.59 2.58
CA ALA A 192 11.70 -3.43 1.18
C ALA A 192 11.22 -4.75 0.56
N GLN A 193 11.98 -5.84 0.75
CA GLN A 193 11.59 -7.17 0.27
C GLN A 193 10.25 -7.65 0.87
N ARG A 194 10.04 -7.41 2.17
CA ARG A 194 8.77 -7.71 2.83
C ARG A 194 7.63 -6.89 2.23
N LEU A 195 7.83 -5.59 2.03
CA LEU A 195 6.82 -4.74 1.40
C LEU A 195 6.45 -5.25 0.00
N TYR A 196 7.43 -5.54 -0.86
CA TYR A 196 7.17 -6.07 -2.21
C TYR A 196 6.44 -7.41 -2.18
N ARG A 197 6.81 -8.30 -1.26
CA ARG A 197 6.10 -9.57 -1.05
C ARG A 197 4.64 -9.32 -0.66
N HIS A 198 4.37 -8.38 0.24
CA HIS A 198 3.00 -8.08 0.66
C HIS A 198 2.18 -7.40 -0.42
N VAL A 199 2.78 -6.55 -1.26
CA VAL A 199 2.13 -6.02 -2.47
C VAL A 199 1.76 -7.15 -3.43
N TYR A 200 2.69 -8.08 -3.68
CA TYR A 200 2.42 -9.26 -4.52
C TYR A 200 1.26 -10.10 -3.96
N LEU A 201 1.24 -10.35 -2.66
CA LEU A 201 0.18 -11.13 -2.02
C LEU A 201 -1.17 -10.37 -1.99
N ALA A 202 -1.19 -9.07 -1.72
CA ALA A 202 -2.40 -8.26 -1.74
C ALA A 202 -3.06 -8.23 -3.13
N CYS A 203 -2.24 -8.24 -4.19
CA CYS A 203 -2.68 -8.37 -5.57
C CYS A 203 -3.39 -9.71 -5.89
N ARG A 204 -3.12 -10.77 -5.11
CA ARG A 204 -3.70 -12.11 -5.26
C ARG A 204 -5.04 -12.28 -4.56
N GLU A 205 -5.41 -11.36 -3.67
CA GLU A 205 -6.62 -11.49 -2.86
C GLU A 205 -7.89 -11.44 -3.72
N GLU A 206 -8.70 -12.50 -3.67
CA GLU A 206 -9.87 -12.66 -4.53
C GLU A 206 -10.96 -11.62 -4.28
N SER A 207 -11.12 -11.19 -3.03
CA SER A 207 -12.12 -10.19 -2.60
C SER A 207 -11.68 -8.74 -2.88
N SER A 208 -10.59 -8.55 -3.63
CA SER A 208 -10.12 -7.21 -4.03
C SER A 208 -11.04 -6.57 -5.07
N GLY A 209 -11.48 -5.35 -4.79
CA GLY A 209 -12.27 -4.54 -5.69
C GLY A 209 -11.44 -3.49 -6.43
N ARG A 210 -12.12 -2.60 -7.16
CA ARG A 210 -11.49 -1.50 -7.92
C ARG A 210 -10.68 -0.56 -7.01
N SER A 211 -11.19 -0.26 -5.83
CA SER A 211 -10.51 0.56 -4.83
C SER A 211 -9.17 -0.03 -4.40
N HIS A 212 -9.06 -1.36 -4.34
CA HIS A 212 -7.82 -2.04 -3.93
C HIS A 212 -6.76 -1.90 -5.01
N TYR A 213 -7.12 -2.16 -6.27
CA TYR A 213 -6.19 -2.01 -7.39
C TYR A 213 -5.76 -0.55 -7.60
N ARG A 214 -6.66 0.43 -7.40
CA ARG A 214 -6.29 1.85 -7.36
C ARG A 214 -5.28 2.15 -6.26
N ALA A 215 -5.55 1.71 -5.02
CA ALA A 215 -4.63 1.92 -3.90
C ALA A 215 -3.27 1.24 -4.13
N LEU A 216 -3.25 0.05 -4.76
CA LEU A 216 -2.02 -0.66 -5.13
C LEU A 216 -1.23 0.10 -6.20
N VAL A 217 -1.89 0.66 -7.22
CA VAL A 217 -1.25 1.53 -8.23
C VAL A 217 -0.63 2.75 -7.56
N THR A 218 -1.39 3.45 -6.70
CA THR A 218 -0.88 4.63 -5.99
C THR A 218 0.30 4.28 -5.10
N LEU A 219 0.23 3.18 -4.35
CA LEU A 219 1.32 2.70 -3.49
C LEU A 219 2.58 2.39 -4.32
N LEU A 220 2.45 1.64 -5.42
CA LEU A 220 3.55 1.31 -6.31
C LEU A 220 4.16 2.57 -6.96
N ALA A 221 3.31 3.51 -7.37
CA ALA A 221 3.76 4.76 -7.97
C ALA A 221 4.54 5.62 -6.98
N VAL A 222 4.01 5.79 -5.76
CA VAL A 222 4.69 6.46 -4.67
C VAL A 222 6.03 5.77 -4.35
N LEU A 223 6.06 4.43 -4.30
CA LEU A 223 7.32 3.68 -4.13
C LEU A 223 8.34 3.97 -5.24
N GLY A 224 7.88 3.99 -6.50
CA GLY A 224 8.72 4.28 -7.65
C GLY A 224 9.30 5.69 -7.62
N VAL A 225 8.54 6.69 -7.17
CA VAL A 225 8.94 8.10 -7.19
C VAL A 225 9.75 8.48 -5.95
N GLU A 226 9.36 7.99 -4.77
CA GLU A 226 9.98 8.36 -3.49
C GLU A 226 11.26 7.59 -3.17
N LEU A 227 11.36 6.35 -3.66
CA LEU A 227 12.47 5.43 -3.39
C LEU A 227 13.29 5.13 -4.67
N ALA A 228 13.09 5.88 -5.76
CA ALA A 228 13.80 5.69 -7.02
C ALA A 228 15.33 5.68 -6.84
N ASN A 229 15.93 4.52 -7.05
CA ASN A 229 17.35 4.33 -7.33
C ASN A 229 17.50 3.13 -8.28
N GLU A 230 18.67 2.94 -8.91
CA GLU A 230 18.85 1.90 -9.93
C GLU A 230 18.52 0.48 -9.42
N GLU A 231 18.88 0.15 -8.17
CA GLU A 231 18.64 -1.19 -7.60
C GLU A 231 17.15 -1.42 -7.30
N VAL A 232 16.49 -0.44 -6.68
CA VAL A 232 15.06 -0.44 -6.36
C VAL A 232 14.23 -0.47 -7.63
N LEU A 233 14.60 0.28 -8.67
CA LEU A 233 13.92 0.24 -9.96
C LEU A 233 13.95 -1.17 -10.57
N VAL A 234 15.10 -1.86 -10.51
CA VAL A 234 15.19 -3.23 -11.04
C VAL A 234 14.30 -4.19 -10.23
N ASP A 235 14.27 -4.06 -8.90
CA ASP A 235 13.39 -4.88 -8.06
C ASP A 235 11.90 -4.58 -8.28
N LEU A 236 11.53 -3.33 -8.50
CA LEU A 236 10.18 -2.92 -8.86
C LEU A 236 9.78 -3.47 -10.24
N ILE A 237 10.69 -3.46 -11.22
CA ILE A 237 10.45 -4.11 -12.53
C ILE A 237 10.22 -5.61 -12.34
N ARG A 238 11.05 -6.31 -11.54
CA ARG A 238 10.86 -7.74 -11.24
C ARG A 238 9.51 -8.02 -10.58
N LEU A 239 9.10 -7.17 -9.64
CA LEU A 239 7.79 -7.27 -8.99
C LEU A 239 6.65 -7.17 -10.01
N VAL A 240 6.70 -6.21 -10.93
CA VAL A 240 5.66 -6.05 -11.95
C VAL A 240 5.61 -7.22 -12.92
N LEU A 241 6.77 -7.75 -13.33
CA LEU A 241 6.81 -8.94 -14.17
C LEU A 241 6.21 -10.15 -13.45
N ALA A 242 6.45 -10.30 -12.14
CA ALA A 242 5.81 -11.34 -11.33
C ALA A 242 4.28 -11.15 -11.23
N LEU A 243 3.79 -9.91 -11.11
CA LEU A 243 2.35 -9.61 -11.13
C LEU A 243 1.72 -9.90 -12.51
N GLN A 244 2.46 -9.65 -13.59
CA GLN A 244 2.02 -9.97 -14.94
C GLN A 244 1.93 -11.50 -15.16
N GLU A 245 2.92 -12.26 -14.69
CA GLU A 245 2.89 -13.73 -14.74
C GLU A 245 1.72 -14.29 -13.92
N LEU A 246 1.47 -13.71 -12.74
CA LEU A 246 0.33 -14.04 -11.90
C LEU A 246 -1.01 -13.84 -12.65
N ALA A 247 -1.15 -12.74 -13.39
CA ALA A 247 -2.36 -12.46 -14.17
C ALA A 247 -2.58 -13.47 -15.31
N LEU A 248 -1.51 -14.05 -15.85
CA LEU A 248 -1.53 -15.04 -16.92
C LEU A 248 -1.69 -16.49 -16.40
N SER A 249 -1.26 -16.76 -15.17
CA SER A 249 -1.31 -18.08 -14.55
C SER A 249 -2.74 -18.58 -14.38
N ASN A 250 -3.03 -19.80 -14.84
CA ASN A 250 -4.33 -20.47 -14.60
C ASN A 250 -4.41 -21.19 -13.25
N GLN A 251 -3.34 -21.16 -12.43
CA GLN A 251 -3.24 -21.97 -11.22
C GLN A 251 -3.99 -21.37 -10.01
N GLU A 252 -4.28 -20.06 -10.01
CA GLU A 252 -4.62 -19.32 -8.79
C GLU A 252 -6.09 -18.91 -8.62
N GLY A 253 -7.04 -19.49 -9.35
CA GLY A 253 -8.48 -19.22 -9.13
C GLY A 253 -8.95 -17.77 -9.39
N LEU A 254 -8.05 -16.85 -9.76
CA LEU A 254 -8.36 -15.43 -9.96
C LEU A 254 -9.47 -15.22 -10.98
N SER A 255 -10.46 -14.42 -10.58
CA SER A 255 -11.54 -13.96 -11.45
C SER A 255 -11.02 -13.16 -12.66
N THR A 256 -11.81 -13.10 -13.72
CA THR A 256 -11.50 -12.28 -14.90
C THR A 256 -11.26 -10.81 -14.52
N PHE A 257 -12.06 -10.27 -13.59
CA PHE A 257 -11.88 -8.90 -13.10
C PHE A 257 -10.53 -8.71 -12.42
N ASN A 258 -10.11 -9.64 -11.55
CA ASN A 258 -8.82 -9.55 -10.86
C ASN A 258 -7.64 -9.63 -11.84
N ARG A 259 -7.73 -10.50 -12.86
CA ARG A 259 -6.71 -10.58 -13.93
C ARG A 259 -6.61 -9.29 -14.73
N CYS A 260 -7.75 -8.71 -15.09
CA CYS A 260 -7.79 -7.41 -15.77
C CYS A 260 -7.23 -6.30 -14.86
N GLY A 261 -7.56 -6.31 -13.57
CA GLY A 261 -7.01 -5.42 -12.55
C GLY A 261 -5.49 -5.50 -12.45
N LEU A 262 -4.93 -6.71 -12.42
CA LEU A 262 -3.48 -6.92 -12.42
C LEU A 262 -2.82 -6.39 -13.70
N HIS A 263 -3.40 -6.65 -14.87
CA HIS A 263 -2.87 -6.10 -16.12
C HIS A 263 -2.92 -4.59 -16.18
N ALA A 264 -3.97 -3.97 -15.61
CA ALA A 264 -4.08 -2.53 -15.46
C ALA A 264 -3.00 -1.98 -14.51
N VAL A 265 -2.79 -2.60 -13.34
CA VAL A 265 -1.70 -2.25 -12.41
C VAL A 265 -0.35 -2.32 -13.11
N CYS A 266 -0.08 -3.41 -13.84
CA CYS A 266 1.18 -3.60 -14.57
C CYS A 266 1.37 -2.54 -15.66
N ALA A 267 0.34 -2.27 -16.47
CA ALA A 267 0.41 -1.28 -17.54
C ALA A 267 0.73 0.12 -17.01
N THR A 268 -0.01 0.54 -15.98
CA THR A 268 0.19 1.84 -15.34
C THR A 268 1.57 1.96 -14.72
N PHE A 269 1.99 0.96 -13.95
CA PHE A 269 3.24 1.08 -13.22
C PHE A 269 4.46 0.93 -14.13
N LEU A 270 4.42 0.07 -15.16
CA LEU A 270 5.46 0.03 -16.18
C LEU A 270 5.55 1.34 -16.95
N HIS A 271 4.42 1.96 -17.30
CA HIS A 271 4.41 3.28 -17.93
C HIS A 271 5.11 4.33 -17.07
N LEU A 272 4.80 4.39 -15.77
CA LEU A 272 5.47 5.27 -14.83
C LEU A 272 6.97 4.98 -14.74
N LEU A 273 7.35 3.72 -14.50
CA LEU A 273 8.76 3.32 -14.42
C LEU A 273 9.51 3.65 -15.71
N SER A 274 8.87 3.54 -16.87
CA SER A 274 9.45 3.87 -18.17
C SER A 274 9.89 5.32 -18.33
N GLN A 275 9.28 6.22 -17.57
CA GLN A 275 9.59 7.65 -17.57
C GLN A 275 10.63 8.02 -16.49
N LEU A 276 10.84 7.16 -15.48
CA LEU A 276 11.70 7.46 -14.33
C LEU A 276 13.17 7.03 -14.50
N GLY A 277 13.51 6.14 -15.43
CA GLY A 277 14.91 5.68 -15.51
C GLY A 277 15.36 4.52 -16.43
N PRO A 278 14.56 3.92 -17.32
CA PRO A 278 15.06 2.89 -18.23
C PRO A 278 15.47 3.42 -19.61
N PRO A 279 16.17 2.61 -20.42
CA PRO A 279 16.58 3.00 -21.78
C PRO A 279 15.37 3.36 -22.66
N PRO A 280 15.54 4.26 -23.65
CA PRO A 280 14.47 4.71 -24.57
C PRO A 280 13.70 3.57 -25.24
N GLU A 281 14.34 2.41 -25.43
CA GLU A 281 13.74 1.21 -26.00
C GLU A 281 12.60 0.64 -25.14
N LEU A 282 12.74 0.65 -23.80
CA LEU A 282 11.70 0.15 -22.91
C LEU A 282 10.47 1.06 -22.92
N GLN A 283 10.70 2.39 -22.95
CA GLN A 283 9.64 3.38 -23.08
C GLN A 283 8.90 3.21 -24.41
N GLN A 284 9.61 3.01 -25.51
CA GLN A 284 9.01 2.76 -26.83
C GLN A 284 8.17 1.47 -26.81
N HIS A 285 8.69 0.39 -26.23
CA HIS A 285 7.99 -0.88 -26.13
C HIS A 285 6.70 -0.76 -25.31
N ILE A 286 6.76 -0.14 -24.13
CA ILE A 286 5.58 0.04 -23.26
C ILE A 286 4.52 0.90 -23.95
N THR A 287 4.93 1.98 -24.62
CA THR A 287 4.02 2.84 -25.38
C THR A 287 3.32 2.05 -26.50
N GLN A 288 4.05 1.20 -27.23
CA GLN A 288 3.46 0.34 -28.26
C GLN A 288 2.47 -0.67 -27.67
N VAL A 289 2.82 -1.33 -26.56
CA VAL A 289 1.94 -2.28 -25.88
C VAL A 289 0.65 -1.61 -25.40
N ILE A 290 0.75 -0.40 -24.85
CA ILE A 290 -0.42 0.39 -24.43
C ILE A 290 -1.30 0.72 -25.63
N ALA A 291 -0.72 1.21 -26.74
CA ALA A 291 -1.47 1.55 -27.94
C ALA A 291 -2.19 0.33 -28.56
N LEU A 292 -1.54 -0.83 -28.55
CA LEU A 292 -2.16 -2.09 -28.99
C LEU A 292 -3.32 -2.50 -28.08
N ARG A 293 -3.14 -2.42 -26.76
CA ARG A 293 -4.21 -2.71 -25.79
C ARG A 293 -5.39 -1.76 -25.92
N GLN A 294 -5.14 -0.47 -26.14
CA GLN A 294 -6.22 0.52 -26.36
C GLN A 294 -7.11 0.13 -27.54
N LYS A 295 -6.52 -0.46 -28.59
CA LYS A 295 -7.24 -0.90 -29.79
C LYS A 295 -7.92 -2.25 -29.63
N ASP A 296 -7.17 -3.26 -29.16
CA ASP A 296 -7.57 -4.67 -29.27
C ASP A 296 -8.03 -5.29 -27.94
N ALA A 297 -7.63 -4.73 -26.79
CA ALA A 297 -7.94 -5.27 -25.46
C ALA A 297 -8.05 -4.19 -24.38
N PRO A 298 -8.97 -3.23 -24.51
CA PRO A 298 -8.96 -2.04 -23.66
C PRO A 298 -9.40 -2.35 -22.21
N HIS A 299 -10.07 -3.48 -21.99
CA HIS A 299 -10.37 -4.03 -20.67
C HIS A 299 -9.12 -4.46 -19.86
N LEU A 300 -7.91 -4.40 -20.43
CA LEU A 300 -6.65 -4.62 -19.71
C LEU A 300 -5.98 -3.32 -19.23
N LEU A 301 -6.64 -2.18 -19.43
CA LEU A 301 -6.13 -0.85 -19.08
C LEU A 301 -6.93 -0.24 -17.91
N PRO A 302 -6.28 0.55 -17.04
CA PRO A 302 -6.90 1.20 -15.88
C PRO A 302 -8.14 2.02 -16.26
N ASP A 303 -8.14 2.70 -17.40
CA ASP A 303 -9.23 3.57 -17.85
C ASP A 303 -10.56 2.81 -17.97
N HIS A 304 -10.52 1.51 -18.28
CA HIS A 304 -11.71 0.69 -18.41
C HIS A 304 -11.96 -0.19 -17.19
N VAL A 305 -10.92 -0.75 -16.57
CA VAL A 305 -11.06 -1.62 -15.39
C VAL A 305 -11.51 -0.85 -14.16
N PHE A 306 -11.04 0.38 -14.01
CA PHE A 306 -11.35 1.22 -12.85
C PHE A 306 -12.57 2.13 -13.06
N SER A 307 -13.12 2.20 -14.28
CA SER A 307 -14.36 2.92 -14.57
C SER A 307 -15.57 2.36 -13.80
N GLU A 308 -16.62 3.17 -13.61
CA GLU A 308 -17.84 2.75 -12.89
C GLU A 308 -18.57 1.57 -13.56
N GLU A 309 -18.47 1.45 -14.89
CA GLU A 309 -18.99 0.33 -15.69
C GLU A 309 -17.88 -0.32 -16.56
N PRO A 310 -17.23 -1.39 -16.09
CA PRO A 310 -16.27 -2.14 -16.91
C PRO A 310 -17.03 -2.91 -18.00
N ARG A 311 -16.91 -2.47 -19.25
CA ARG A 311 -17.44 -3.20 -20.41
C ARG A 311 -16.55 -4.40 -20.70
N TYR A 312 -16.88 -5.54 -20.11
CA TYR A 312 -16.36 -6.83 -20.59
C TYR A 312 -17.03 -7.10 -21.93
N GLY A 313 -16.25 -7.08 -23.02
CA GLY A 313 -16.75 -7.49 -24.32
C GLY A 313 -17.26 -8.93 -24.22
N GLU A 314 -18.55 -9.13 -24.47
CA GLU A 314 -19.08 -10.44 -24.86
C GLU A 314 -18.34 -10.86 -26.13
N GLN A 315 -17.38 -11.77 -26.03
CA GLN A 315 -17.01 -12.75 -27.06
C GLN A 315 -15.75 -13.52 -26.63
N VAL A 316 -15.94 -14.68 -26.00
CA VAL A 316 -15.29 -15.93 -26.42
C VAL A 316 -16.27 -17.07 -26.12
N SER A 317 -17.16 -17.34 -27.07
CA SER A 317 -17.82 -18.64 -27.22
C SER A 317 -17.40 -19.14 -28.59
N GLY A 318 -16.61 -20.22 -28.61
CA GLY A 318 -16.03 -20.84 -29.80
C GLY A 318 -14.91 -21.77 -29.40
#